data_AF-A0A5S4H5E4-F1
#
_entry.id   AF-A0A5S4H5E4-F1
#
_cell.length_a   1.000
_cell.length_b   1.000
_cell.length_c   1.000
_cell.angle_alpha   90.00
_cell.angle_beta   90.00
_cell.angle_gamma   90.00
#
_symmetry.space_group_name_H-M   'P 1'
#
loop_
_entity.id
_entity.type
_entity.pdbx_description
1 polymer ?
#
loop_
_entity_poly.entity_id
_entity_poly.type
_entity_poly.pdbx_seq_one_letter_code
_entity_poly.pdbx_strand_id
1 'polypeptide(L)'
;MHGQAPEGPGQQPPFPPPGQQFPPPGQQFPPPGQPFAGPPAKKPSPLVWVGVAAAAVLIVGCLGFMLVKGTGAPSGPVKAGDCVDTGFGADDGNRIPASLRVRCEGSDAKAKVLKITDEGKATGLRVTSRSEPDCPAGTDGVTNVRGEKTDENYFEACVRNVKGPHPGDPGAGGAFLSVGDCVSSGSIGFGKEQACAKPGWYGKIIARVDAERSCPAQTLEVMKMRSFSGSLAKPVLCLGPGGGVLSPGECIGDPSFKVGDLDKADCGSSQAVAKVVGRVATQQECPAEATHFMTSEGAYRPVLCLKKMRPTLTEKLRSLPG
;
A
#
# COMPACT_ATOMS: atom_id res chain seq x y z
N MET A 1 35.19 25.20 -9.74
CA MET A 1 34.52 25.01 -11.05
C MET A 1 33.04 25.22 -10.84
N HIS A 2 32.52 26.38 -11.26
CA HIS A 2 31.11 26.75 -11.12
C HIS A 2 30.30 26.16 -12.28
N GLY A 3 29.36 25.27 -11.97
CA GLY A 3 28.44 24.69 -12.95
C GLY A 3 27.12 25.47 -12.97
N GLN A 4 26.80 26.04 -14.13
CA GLN A 4 25.56 26.75 -14.43
C GLN A 4 24.38 25.77 -14.53
N ALA A 5 23.20 26.20 -14.06
CA ALA A 5 21.94 25.49 -14.20
C ALA A 5 21.33 25.70 -15.61
N PRO A 6 20.66 24.71 -16.20
CA PRO A 6 20.00 24.85 -17.49
C PRO A 6 18.68 25.63 -17.39
N GLU A 7 18.48 26.52 -18.37
CA GLU A 7 17.29 27.32 -18.60
C GLU A 7 16.06 26.45 -18.93
N GLY A 8 14.93 26.74 -18.28
CA GLY A 8 13.66 26.04 -18.51
C GLY A 8 12.95 26.52 -19.79
N PRO A 9 12.17 25.66 -20.45
CA PRO A 9 11.40 26.03 -21.63
C PRO A 9 10.23 26.95 -21.26
N GLY A 10 10.04 27.97 -22.10
CA GLY A 10 9.12 29.09 -21.92
C GLY A 10 7.64 28.73 -21.85
N GLN A 11 6.92 29.55 -21.10
CA GLN A 11 5.46 29.54 -20.98
C GLN A 11 4.78 29.77 -22.34
N GLN A 12 3.91 28.84 -22.75
CA GLN A 12 2.94 29.07 -23.82
C GLN A 12 1.76 29.91 -23.28
N PRO A 13 1.25 30.88 -24.06
CA PRO A 13 0.06 31.64 -23.69
C PRO A 13 -1.24 30.79 -23.80
N PRO A 14 -2.30 31.14 -23.06
CA PRO A 14 -3.55 30.39 -23.04
C PRO A 14 -4.34 30.49 -24.35
N PHE A 15 -4.93 29.37 -24.76
CA PHE A 15 -5.88 29.27 -25.87
C PHE A 15 -7.20 30.00 -25.55
N PRO A 16 -7.83 30.69 -26.53
CA PRO A 16 -9.17 31.25 -26.37
C PRO A 16 -10.27 30.18 -26.41
N PRO A 17 -11.45 30.44 -25.81
CA PRO A 17 -12.57 29.50 -25.77
C PRO A 17 -13.26 29.32 -27.15
N PRO A 18 -13.84 28.15 -27.44
CA PRO A 18 -14.49 27.87 -28.71
C PRO A 18 -15.91 28.47 -28.80
N GLY A 19 -16.12 29.27 -29.85
CA GLY A 19 -17.32 29.27 -30.70
C GLY A 19 -18.65 29.75 -30.11
N GLN A 20 -18.92 31.05 -30.21
CA GLN A 20 -20.30 31.54 -30.35
C GLN A 20 -20.73 31.39 -31.81
N GLN A 21 -21.72 30.55 -32.07
CA GLN A 21 -22.35 30.43 -33.38
C GLN A 21 -23.33 31.61 -33.57
N PHE A 22 -23.02 32.47 -34.53
CA PHE A 22 -23.94 33.49 -35.02
C PHE A 22 -25.06 32.83 -35.85
N PRO A 23 -26.33 33.23 -35.69
CA PRO A 23 -27.39 32.82 -36.61
C PRO A 23 -27.20 33.50 -37.99
N PRO A 24 -27.59 32.81 -39.09
CA PRO A 24 -27.44 33.35 -40.44
C PRO A 24 -28.36 34.56 -40.69
N PRO A 25 -27.92 35.56 -41.47
CA PRO A 25 -28.75 36.70 -41.85
C PRO A 25 -29.72 36.30 -42.98
N GLY A 26 -31.02 36.50 -42.79
CA GLY A 26 -31.97 36.31 -43.90
C GLY A 26 -33.45 36.07 -43.60
N GLN A 27 -33.94 36.22 -42.36
CA GLN A 27 -35.39 36.10 -42.13
C GLN A 27 -36.09 37.45 -42.28
N GLN A 28 -36.80 37.58 -43.40
CA GLN A 28 -37.71 38.67 -43.70
C GLN A 28 -38.91 38.62 -42.75
N PHE A 29 -39.17 39.73 -42.06
CA PHE A 29 -40.38 39.92 -41.26
C PHE A 29 -41.60 40.06 -42.19
N PRO A 30 -42.70 39.34 -41.96
CA PRO A 30 -43.96 39.58 -42.65
C PRO A 30 -44.63 40.88 -42.13
N PRO A 31 -45.37 41.60 -42.99
CA PRO A 31 -46.02 42.85 -42.63
C PRO A 31 -47.20 42.62 -41.66
N PRO A 32 -47.49 43.59 -40.77
CA PRO A 32 -48.59 43.48 -39.83
C PRO A 32 -49.92 43.81 -40.52
N GLY A 33 -50.93 42.95 -40.32
CA GLY A 33 -52.33 43.30 -40.58
C GLY A 33 -53.09 42.32 -41.47
N GLN A 34 -53.34 41.10 -41.01
CA GLN A 34 -54.49 40.31 -41.48
C GLN A 34 -55.16 39.58 -40.30
N PRO A 35 -56.48 39.73 -40.10
CA PRO A 35 -57.23 38.97 -39.11
C PRO A 35 -57.39 37.52 -39.60
N PHE A 36 -56.70 36.59 -38.95
CA PHE A 36 -56.91 35.16 -39.17
C PHE A 36 -58.25 34.73 -38.54
N ALA A 37 -59.19 34.33 -39.39
CA ALA A 37 -60.36 33.59 -38.95
C ALA A 37 -59.91 32.22 -38.42
N GLY A 38 -60.07 32.01 -37.11
CA GLY A 38 -59.69 30.77 -36.45
C GLY A 38 -60.47 29.57 -37.01
N PRO A 39 -59.81 28.42 -37.27
CA PRO A 39 -60.51 27.21 -37.68
C PRO A 39 -61.41 26.71 -36.53
N PRO A 40 -62.53 26.04 -36.85
CA PRO A 40 -63.46 25.56 -35.85
C PRO A 40 -62.78 24.56 -34.90
N ALA A 41 -62.99 24.74 -33.60
CA ALA A 41 -62.44 23.91 -32.53
C ALA A 41 -62.86 22.44 -32.74
N LYS A 42 -61.94 21.62 -33.25
CA LYS A 42 -62.12 20.17 -33.31
C LYS A 42 -61.96 19.62 -31.90
N LYS A 43 -63.01 18.97 -31.40
CA LYS A 43 -62.98 18.25 -30.12
C LYS A 43 -61.84 17.21 -30.18
N PRO A 44 -60.92 17.21 -29.21
CA PRO A 44 -59.79 16.28 -29.22
C PRO A 44 -60.31 14.85 -29.16
N SER A 45 -59.81 14.03 -30.07
CA SER A 45 -60.09 12.59 -30.11
C SER A 45 -59.69 11.94 -28.78
N PRO A 46 -60.45 10.96 -28.26
CA PRO A 46 -60.12 10.25 -27.02
C PRO A 46 -58.73 9.58 -27.05
N LEU A 47 -58.19 9.27 -28.23
CA LEU A 47 -56.82 8.76 -28.39
C LEU A 47 -55.74 9.78 -27.98
N VAL A 48 -56.01 11.08 -28.13
CA VAL A 48 -55.08 12.15 -27.71
C VAL A 48 -54.95 12.17 -26.20
N TRP A 49 -56.06 11.97 -25.48
CA TRP A 49 -56.06 11.90 -24.01
C TRP A 49 -55.34 10.66 -23.48
N VAL A 50 -55.46 9.51 -24.17
CA VAL A 50 -54.68 8.30 -23.83
C VAL A 50 -53.19 8.54 -24.04
N GLY A 51 -52.80 9.20 -25.14
CA GLY A 51 -51.41 9.57 -25.40
C GLY A 51 -50.82 10.52 -24.35
N VAL A 52 -51.58 11.54 -23.94
CA VAL A 52 -51.16 12.49 -22.90
C VAL A 52 -51.05 11.82 -21.53
N ALA A 53 -52.00 10.96 -21.16
CA ALA A 53 -51.95 10.21 -19.91
C ALA A 53 -50.75 9.25 -19.86
N ALA A 54 -50.46 8.53 -20.95
CA ALA A 54 -49.30 7.65 -21.05
C ALA A 54 -47.98 8.43 -20.94
N ALA A 55 -47.88 9.59 -21.59
CA ALA A 55 -46.71 10.46 -21.50
C ALA A 55 -46.52 11.02 -20.07
N ALA A 56 -47.60 11.43 -19.40
CA ALA A 56 -47.55 11.91 -18.03
C ALA A 56 -47.09 10.81 -17.05
N VAL A 57 -47.59 9.58 -17.20
CA VAL A 57 -47.16 8.43 -16.38
C VAL A 57 -45.68 8.10 -16.63
N LEU A 58 -45.20 8.18 -17.87
CA LEU A 58 -43.78 7.99 -18.21
C LEU A 58 -42.89 9.08 -17.60
N ILE A 59 -43.31 10.34 -17.65
CA ILE A 59 -42.56 11.47 -17.06
C ILE A 59 -42.53 11.35 -15.53
N VAL A 60 -43.66 11.07 -14.88
CA VAL A 60 -43.72 10.87 -13.42
C VAL A 60 -42.91 9.63 -13.01
N GLY A 61 -42.96 8.55 -13.80
CA GLY A 61 -42.14 7.36 -13.60
C GLY A 61 -40.65 7.62 -13.74
N CYS A 62 -40.21 8.37 -14.76
CA CYS A 62 -38.83 8.77 -14.95
C CYS A 62 -38.33 9.72 -13.85
N LEU A 63 -39.15 10.69 -13.43
CA LEU A 63 -38.82 11.58 -12.32
C LEU A 63 -38.74 10.82 -10.99
N GLY A 64 -39.68 9.90 -10.74
CA GLY A 64 -39.64 9.01 -9.58
C GLY A 64 -38.41 8.10 -9.57
N PHE A 65 -38.03 7.55 -10.72
CA PHE A 65 -36.85 6.70 -10.86
C PHE A 65 -35.53 7.47 -10.66
N MET A 66 -35.45 8.72 -11.15
CA MET A 66 -34.30 9.61 -10.91
C MET A 66 -34.18 10.03 -9.44
N LEU A 67 -35.30 10.21 -8.73
CA LEU A 67 -35.31 10.51 -7.30
C LEU A 67 -34.94 9.30 -6.41
N VAL A 68 -35.34 8.08 -6.82
CA VAL A 68 -35.01 6.85 -6.08
C VAL A 68 -33.57 6.39 -6.34
N LYS A 69 -33.01 6.62 -7.54
CA LYS A 69 -31.57 6.48 -7.81
C LYS A 69 -30.80 7.73 -7.38
N GLY A 70 -31.06 8.21 -6.17
CA GLY A 70 -30.44 9.42 -5.63
C GLY A 70 -28.94 9.43 -5.91
N THR A 71 -28.51 10.38 -6.72
CA THR A 71 -27.12 10.72 -7.08
C THR A 71 -26.40 11.47 -5.95
N GLY A 72 -27.01 11.56 -4.77
CA GLY A 72 -26.45 12.26 -3.63
C GLY A 72 -25.08 11.71 -3.25
N ALA A 73 -24.12 12.62 -3.13
CA ALA A 73 -22.85 12.33 -2.49
C ALA A 73 -23.11 11.77 -1.09
N PRO A 74 -22.30 10.80 -0.61
CA PRO A 74 -22.46 10.28 0.74
C PRO A 74 -22.34 11.43 1.74
N SER A 75 -23.31 11.53 2.66
CA SER A 75 -23.39 12.59 3.66
C SER A 75 -22.99 12.10 5.06
N GLY A 76 -22.56 13.03 5.92
CA GLY A 76 -22.13 12.74 7.30
C GLY A 76 -20.63 12.43 7.45
N PRO A 77 -20.15 12.06 8.65
CA PRO A 77 -18.74 11.76 8.88
C PRO A 77 -18.28 10.51 8.13
N VAL A 78 -16.99 10.42 7.80
CA VAL A 78 -16.37 9.25 7.17
C VAL A 78 -16.34 8.10 8.18
N LYS A 79 -16.69 6.89 7.73
CA LYS A 79 -16.71 5.69 8.59
C LYS A 79 -16.13 4.46 7.88
N ALA A 80 -15.84 3.42 8.67
CA ALA A 80 -15.51 2.11 8.14
C ALA A 80 -16.62 1.62 7.20
N GLY A 81 -16.22 1.08 6.05
CA GLY A 81 -17.11 0.66 4.98
C GLY A 81 -17.29 1.70 3.86
N ASP A 82 -17.00 2.98 4.10
CA ASP A 82 -17.04 4.01 3.06
C ASP A 82 -15.94 3.79 2.01
N CYS A 83 -16.08 4.35 0.82
CA CYS A 83 -15.09 4.26 -0.25
C CYS A 83 -14.43 5.60 -0.53
N VAL A 84 -13.22 5.54 -1.06
CA VAL A 84 -12.38 6.70 -1.36
C VAL A 84 -11.84 6.65 -2.79
N ASP A 85 -11.52 7.83 -3.32
CA ASP A 85 -11.05 8.04 -4.69
C ASP A 85 -9.57 7.71 -4.94
N THR A 86 -8.83 7.34 -3.89
CA THR A 86 -7.40 7.04 -3.95
C THR A 86 -7.14 5.55 -3.77
N GLY A 87 -6.28 4.99 -4.61
CA GLY A 87 -5.78 3.61 -4.51
C GLY A 87 -4.30 3.59 -4.16
N PHE A 88 -3.79 2.42 -3.78
CA PHE A 88 -2.43 2.23 -3.27
C PHE A 88 -1.67 1.19 -4.08
N GLY A 89 -0.54 1.58 -4.64
CA GLY A 89 0.43 0.73 -5.29
C GLY A 89 1.62 0.39 -4.40
N ALA A 90 2.41 -0.59 -4.82
CA ALA A 90 3.57 -1.06 -4.07
C ALA A 90 4.72 -0.02 -3.93
N ASP A 91 4.67 1.05 -4.72
CA ASP A 91 5.70 2.09 -4.82
C ASP A 91 5.25 3.46 -4.32
N ASP A 92 4.05 3.59 -3.72
CA ASP A 92 3.43 4.88 -3.40
C ASP A 92 4.13 5.70 -2.29
N GLY A 93 5.24 5.20 -1.76
CA GLY A 93 6.13 5.93 -0.87
C GLY A 93 5.52 6.20 0.51
N ASN A 94 6.31 6.79 1.42
CA ASN A 94 5.92 7.01 2.82
C ASN A 94 4.98 8.22 3.01
N ARG A 95 4.28 8.68 1.97
CA ARG A 95 3.42 9.86 2.05
C ARG A 95 1.97 9.43 2.18
N ILE A 96 1.31 9.87 3.24
CA ILE A 96 -0.14 9.71 3.40
C ILE A 96 -0.84 10.66 2.40
N PRO A 97 -1.52 10.14 1.36
CA PRO A 97 -2.25 10.98 0.42
C PRO A 97 -3.49 11.60 1.08
N ALA A 98 -4.06 12.59 0.42
CA ALA A 98 -5.40 13.09 0.75
C ALA A 98 -6.41 12.44 -0.18
N SER A 99 -7.54 11.99 0.36
CA SER A 99 -8.61 11.34 -0.40
C SER A 99 -9.96 12.00 -0.16
N LEU A 100 -10.87 11.84 -1.11
CA LEU A 100 -12.27 12.21 -0.96
C LEU A 100 -13.12 10.96 -0.79
N ARG A 101 -14.13 11.04 0.07
CA ARG A 101 -15.15 10.00 0.16
C ARG A 101 -16.01 10.02 -1.10
N VAL A 102 -16.21 8.84 -1.66
CA VAL A 102 -17.02 8.60 -2.86
C VAL A 102 -18.01 7.46 -2.61
N ARG A 103 -18.93 7.25 -3.55
CA ARG A 103 -19.86 6.12 -3.48
C ARG A 103 -19.13 4.84 -3.89
N CYS A 104 -19.33 3.76 -3.15
CA CYS A 104 -18.62 2.51 -3.40
C CYS A 104 -18.93 1.87 -4.75
N GLU A 105 -20.12 2.13 -5.30
CA GLU A 105 -20.54 1.64 -6.61
C GLU A 105 -20.02 2.52 -7.76
N GLY A 106 -19.41 3.67 -7.44
CA GLY A 106 -18.84 4.61 -8.40
C GLY A 106 -17.56 4.07 -9.04
N SER A 107 -17.30 4.47 -10.28
CA SER A 107 -16.05 4.13 -10.99
C SER A 107 -14.81 4.84 -10.41
N ASP A 108 -15.05 5.89 -9.64
CA ASP A 108 -14.09 6.65 -8.85
C ASP A 108 -13.70 5.94 -7.54
N ALA A 109 -14.47 4.98 -7.03
CA ALA A 109 -14.09 4.18 -5.86
C ALA A 109 -12.84 3.33 -6.14
N LYS A 110 -11.73 3.65 -5.47
CA LYS A 110 -10.44 2.96 -5.60
C LYS A 110 -10.09 2.15 -4.36
N ALA A 111 -10.45 2.61 -3.17
CA ALA A 111 -10.25 1.89 -1.92
C ALA A 111 -11.45 2.01 -1.00
N LYS A 112 -11.55 1.09 -0.03
CA LYS A 112 -12.56 0.99 0.99
C LYS A 112 -11.93 1.20 2.35
N VAL A 113 -12.55 2.03 3.19
CA VAL A 113 -12.14 2.28 4.57
C VAL A 113 -12.36 1.03 5.41
N LEU A 114 -11.29 0.55 6.03
CA LEU A 114 -11.31 -0.54 6.99
C LEU A 114 -11.47 -0.03 8.42
N LYS A 115 -10.75 1.03 8.79
CA LYS A 115 -10.72 1.60 10.14
C LYS A 115 -10.36 3.09 10.08
N ILE A 116 -11.00 3.89 10.93
CA ILE A 116 -10.59 5.28 11.20
C ILE A 116 -9.63 5.25 12.40
N THR A 117 -8.46 5.86 12.27
CA THR A 117 -7.40 5.85 13.28
C THR A 117 -7.21 7.19 13.97
N ASP A 118 -7.57 8.28 13.32
CA ASP A 118 -7.48 9.64 13.87
C ASP A 118 -8.50 10.57 13.18
N GLU A 119 -8.84 11.69 13.82
CA GLU A 119 -9.67 12.74 13.23
C GLU A 119 -9.13 14.13 13.62
N GLY A 120 -9.20 15.09 12.70
CA GLY A 120 -8.64 16.41 12.94
C GLY A 120 -9.13 17.48 11.95
N LYS A 121 -8.66 18.72 12.15
CA LYS A 121 -8.98 19.87 11.30
C LYS A 121 -7.79 20.28 10.42
N ALA A 122 -8.08 20.74 9.20
CA ALA A 122 -7.17 21.14 8.13
C ALA A 122 -6.09 22.15 8.54
N THR A 123 -6.34 22.91 9.60
CA THR A 123 -5.48 24.01 10.07
C THR A 123 -4.17 23.54 10.70
N GLY A 124 -3.95 22.24 10.83
CA GLY A 124 -2.66 21.67 11.19
C GLY A 124 -2.22 20.67 10.14
N LEU A 125 -1.45 21.13 9.14
CA LEU A 125 -0.65 20.25 8.28
C LEU A 125 0.42 19.59 9.15
N ARG A 126 0.01 18.63 9.98
CA ARG A 126 0.92 17.80 10.74
C ARG A 126 1.51 16.82 9.75
N VAL A 127 2.65 17.20 9.17
CA VAL A 127 3.61 16.25 8.60
C VAL A 127 4.14 15.44 9.79
N THR A 128 3.31 14.56 10.32
CA THR A 128 3.73 13.61 11.34
C THR A 128 4.27 12.42 10.59
N SER A 129 5.58 12.21 10.69
CA SER A 129 6.22 10.91 10.51
C SER A 129 5.78 9.99 11.66
N ARG A 130 4.47 9.80 11.83
CA ARG A 130 3.93 9.04 12.95
C ARG A 130 4.20 7.57 12.71
N SER A 131 4.57 6.90 13.80
CA SER A 131 4.58 5.45 13.92
C SER A 131 3.37 4.85 13.22
N GLU A 132 3.59 3.79 12.45
CA GLU A 132 2.56 3.07 11.70
C GLU A 132 1.26 2.94 12.50
N PRO A 133 0.13 3.50 12.02
CA PRO A 133 -1.11 3.48 12.77
C PRO A 133 -1.58 2.04 12.97
N ASP A 134 -2.36 1.79 14.03
CA ASP A 134 -2.89 0.47 14.36
C ASP A 134 -3.96 0.04 13.34
N CYS A 135 -3.52 -0.30 12.14
CA CYS A 135 -4.36 -0.75 11.05
C CYS A 135 -4.63 -2.25 11.14
N PRO A 136 -5.83 -2.70 10.75
CA PRO A 136 -6.12 -4.12 10.64
C PRO A 136 -5.26 -4.79 9.57
N ALA A 137 -5.05 -6.10 9.68
CA ALA A 137 -4.35 -6.89 8.66
C ALA A 137 -5.05 -6.77 7.28
N GLY A 138 -4.27 -6.78 6.19
CA GLY A 138 -4.79 -6.59 4.84
C GLY A 138 -5.03 -5.13 4.44
N THR A 139 -4.52 -4.18 5.22
CA THR A 139 -4.57 -2.75 4.87
C THR A 139 -3.56 -2.45 3.77
N ASP A 140 -4.04 -1.93 2.64
CA ASP A 140 -3.21 -1.57 1.48
C ASP A 140 -2.55 -0.20 1.63
N GLY A 141 -3.07 0.67 2.50
CA GLY A 141 -2.46 1.95 2.81
C GLY A 141 -3.21 2.77 3.85
N VAL A 142 -2.68 3.95 4.16
CA VAL A 142 -3.32 4.95 5.03
C VAL A 142 -3.49 6.25 4.25
N THR A 143 -4.64 6.90 4.43
CA THR A 143 -4.96 8.19 3.80
C THR A 143 -5.68 9.13 4.76
N ASN A 144 -5.59 10.42 4.50
CA ASN A 144 -6.45 11.43 5.12
C ASN A 144 -7.69 11.65 4.25
N VAL A 145 -8.84 11.18 4.72
CA VAL A 145 -10.12 11.24 4.00
C VAL A 145 -10.91 12.47 4.42
N ARG A 146 -11.48 13.19 3.45
CA ARG A 146 -12.54 14.18 3.68
C ARG A 146 -13.88 13.67 3.20
N GLY A 147 -14.96 14.13 3.81
CA GLY A 147 -16.32 13.90 3.29
C GLY A 147 -16.51 14.63 1.96
N GLU A 148 -16.13 15.90 1.92
CA GLU A 148 -16.22 16.79 0.77
C GLU A 148 -14.93 17.61 0.56
N LYS A 149 -14.73 18.16 -0.64
CA LYS A 149 -13.51 18.91 -0.99
C LYS A 149 -13.29 20.16 -0.12
N THR A 150 -14.38 20.77 0.33
CA THR A 150 -14.39 21.97 1.18
C THR A 150 -14.40 21.64 2.67
N ASP A 151 -14.46 20.36 3.06
CA ASP A 151 -14.44 20.00 4.46
C ASP A 151 -13.11 20.37 5.10
N GLU A 152 -13.21 21.06 6.23
CA GLU A 152 -12.08 21.32 7.09
C GLU A 152 -11.72 20.10 7.95
N ASN A 153 -12.64 19.13 8.11
CA ASN A 153 -12.39 17.93 8.89
C ASN A 153 -11.76 16.84 8.01
N TYR A 154 -10.72 16.19 8.53
CA TYR A 154 -10.07 15.03 7.92
C TYR A 154 -10.09 13.85 8.89
N PHE A 155 -10.19 12.66 8.32
CA PHE A 155 -10.13 11.40 9.05
C PHE A 155 -8.94 10.60 8.53
N GLU A 156 -8.00 10.24 9.40
CA GLU A 156 -6.99 9.25 9.04
C GLU A 156 -7.65 7.88 8.98
N ALA A 157 -7.46 7.18 7.86
CA ALA A 157 -8.11 5.93 7.59
C ALA A 157 -7.14 4.89 7.05
N CYS A 158 -7.20 3.68 7.63
CA CYS A 158 -6.66 2.47 7.03
C CYS A 158 -7.62 2.02 5.93
N VAL A 159 -7.10 1.78 4.73
CA VAL A 159 -7.91 1.46 3.55
C VAL A 159 -7.39 0.23 2.83
N ARG A 160 -8.29 -0.46 2.13
CA ARG A 160 -7.97 -1.57 1.23
C ARG A 160 -8.47 -1.24 -0.16
N ASN A 161 -7.67 -1.45 -1.19
CA ASN A 161 -8.08 -1.25 -2.56
C ASN A 161 -9.35 -2.06 -2.86
N VAL A 162 -10.24 -1.52 -3.68
CA VAL A 162 -11.44 -2.24 -4.15
C VAL A 162 -11.06 -3.28 -5.20
N LYS A 163 -9.98 -3.02 -5.96
CA LYS A 163 -9.42 -3.91 -6.98
C LYS A 163 -7.94 -4.08 -6.73
N GLY A 164 -7.39 -5.24 -7.11
CA GLY A 164 -5.95 -5.49 -7.00
C GLY A 164 -5.10 -4.51 -7.83
N PRO A 165 -3.79 -4.43 -7.56
CA PRO A 165 -3.06 -5.21 -6.55
C PRO A 165 -3.36 -4.77 -5.11
N HIS A 166 -3.21 -5.70 -4.15
CA HIS A 166 -3.38 -5.46 -2.71
C HIS A 166 -2.02 -5.52 -2.02
N PRO A 167 -1.29 -4.39 -1.91
CA PRO A 167 0.03 -4.38 -1.26
C PRO A 167 -0.03 -4.77 0.23
N GLY A 168 -1.19 -4.70 0.89
CA GLY A 168 -1.40 -5.14 2.26
C GLY A 168 -1.57 -6.65 2.44
N ASP A 169 -1.59 -7.42 1.34
CA ASP A 169 -1.64 -8.88 1.42
C ASP A 169 -0.28 -9.45 1.82
N PRO A 170 -0.23 -10.48 2.69
CA PRO A 170 1.03 -11.03 3.18
C PRO A 170 2.04 -11.38 2.08
N GLY A 171 3.18 -10.69 2.08
CA GLY A 171 4.28 -10.88 1.14
C GLY A 171 4.10 -10.23 -0.23
N ALA A 172 3.03 -9.46 -0.45
CA ALA A 172 2.81 -8.70 -1.68
C ALA A 172 3.77 -7.50 -1.82
N GLY A 173 4.17 -6.89 -0.70
CA GLY A 173 5.08 -5.75 -0.68
C GLY A 173 4.36 -4.42 -0.90
N GLY A 174 4.78 -3.41 -0.12
CA GLY A 174 4.54 -1.99 -0.42
C GLY A 174 3.49 -1.32 0.46
N ALA A 175 3.06 -1.97 1.52
CA ALA A 175 2.23 -1.41 2.57
C ALA A 175 2.95 -1.51 3.94
N PHE A 176 2.25 -2.05 4.93
CA PHE A 176 2.64 -2.12 6.33
C PHE A 176 3.20 -3.48 6.69
N LEU A 177 4.24 -3.50 7.52
CA LEU A 177 4.85 -4.76 7.95
C LEU A 177 3.86 -5.59 8.79
N SER A 178 3.44 -6.72 8.26
CA SER A 178 2.47 -7.63 8.83
C SER A 178 3.02 -9.06 8.89
N VAL A 179 2.31 -9.93 9.59
CA VAL A 179 2.67 -11.36 9.63
C VAL A 179 2.56 -11.93 8.22
N GLY A 180 3.64 -12.58 7.77
CA GLY A 180 3.78 -13.17 6.46
C GLY A 180 4.58 -12.33 5.47
N ASP A 181 4.90 -11.08 5.80
CA ASP A 181 5.68 -10.20 4.93
C ASP A 181 7.17 -10.49 5.00
N CYS A 182 7.88 -10.09 3.94
CA CYS A 182 9.32 -10.16 3.86
C CYS A 182 9.93 -8.78 4.09
N VAL A 183 10.91 -8.70 4.98
CA VAL A 183 11.63 -7.45 5.28
C VAL A 183 12.95 -7.40 4.53
N SER A 184 13.33 -6.24 4.00
CA SER A 184 14.67 -6.03 3.44
C SER A 184 15.74 -5.87 4.53
N SER A 185 17.01 -6.12 4.18
CA SER A 185 18.18 -5.95 5.07
C SER A 185 18.59 -4.49 5.29
N GLY A 186 17.66 -3.54 5.12
CA GLY A 186 17.92 -2.11 5.35
C GLY A 186 18.57 -1.87 6.71
N SER A 187 19.55 -0.95 6.75
CA SER A 187 20.42 -0.67 7.89
C SER A 187 19.68 -0.82 9.23
N ILE A 188 20.12 -1.81 10.02
CA ILE A 188 19.74 -2.14 11.41
C ILE A 188 18.72 -1.14 12.01
N GLY A 189 17.42 -1.46 11.86
CA GLY A 189 16.33 -0.70 12.46
C GLY A 189 15.32 -0.07 11.49
N PHE A 190 15.57 -0.13 10.17
CA PHE A 190 14.69 0.41 9.12
C PHE A 190 14.26 -0.66 8.11
N GLY A 191 13.88 -1.85 8.60
CA GLY A 191 13.29 -2.87 7.73
C GLY A 191 12.13 -2.28 6.94
N LYS A 192 12.24 -2.28 5.61
CA LYS A 192 11.15 -1.92 4.71
C LYS A 192 10.49 -3.21 4.25
N GLU A 193 9.18 -3.20 4.10
CA GLU A 193 8.49 -4.30 3.44
C GLU A 193 9.02 -4.46 2.01
N GLN A 194 9.23 -5.70 1.60
CA GLN A 194 9.57 -6.08 0.25
C GLN A 194 8.72 -7.28 -0.14
N ALA A 195 8.23 -7.29 -1.38
CA ALA A 195 7.53 -8.44 -1.92
C ALA A 195 8.38 -9.71 -1.78
N CYS A 196 7.83 -10.77 -1.19
CA CYS A 196 8.55 -12.03 -0.95
C CYS A 196 9.01 -12.72 -2.24
N ALA A 197 8.33 -12.45 -3.36
CA ALA A 197 8.69 -12.94 -4.68
C ALA A 197 9.94 -12.22 -5.27
N LYS A 198 10.30 -11.03 -4.77
CA LYS A 198 11.53 -10.34 -5.18
C LYS A 198 12.70 -10.94 -4.40
N PRO A 199 13.84 -11.27 -5.02
CA PRO A 199 15.00 -11.78 -4.30
C PRO A 199 15.60 -10.72 -3.36
N GLY A 200 16.43 -11.15 -2.41
CA GLY A 200 17.23 -10.26 -1.57
C GLY A 200 16.53 -9.70 -0.32
N TRP A 201 15.37 -10.23 0.07
CA TRP A 201 14.82 -9.94 1.39
C TRP A 201 15.60 -10.67 2.49
N TYR A 202 15.62 -10.09 3.68
CA TYR A 202 16.35 -10.56 4.85
C TYR A 202 15.59 -11.64 5.61
N GLY A 203 14.34 -11.40 6.02
CA GLY A 203 13.59 -12.37 6.82
C GLY A 203 12.09 -12.27 6.60
N LYS A 204 11.37 -13.34 6.95
CA LYS A 204 9.92 -13.38 6.89
C LYS A 204 9.33 -13.15 8.28
N ILE A 205 8.41 -12.21 8.41
CA ILE A 205 7.74 -11.91 9.67
C ILE A 205 6.79 -13.05 10.01
N ILE A 206 6.95 -13.65 11.18
CA ILE A 206 6.05 -14.68 11.72
C ILE A 206 5.22 -14.17 12.90
N ALA A 207 5.65 -13.08 13.53
CA ALA A 207 4.88 -12.37 14.55
C ALA A 207 5.36 -10.92 14.67
N ARG A 208 4.46 -10.05 15.12
CA ARG A 208 4.76 -8.70 15.63
C ARG A 208 4.36 -8.63 17.09
N VAL A 209 5.27 -8.21 17.94
CA VAL A 209 5.08 -8.22 19.39
C VAL A 209 5.67 -6.97 20.06
N ASP A 210 5.23 -6.71 21.29
CA ASP A 210 5.71 -5.55 22.06
C ASP A 210 7.14 -5.72 22.59
N ALA A 211 7.56 -6.96 22.85
CA ALA A 211 8.89 -7.27 23.38
C ALA A 211 9.40 -8.62 22.85
N GLU A 212 10.72 -8.74 22.64
CA GLU A 212 11.40 -9.94 22.09
C GLU A 212 11.03 -11.23 22.81
N ARG A 213 10.89 -11.19 24.13
CA ARG A 213 10.48 -12.35 24.95
C ARG A 213 9.10 -12.92 24.58
N SER A 214 8.29 -12.15 23.87
CA SER A 214 6.94 -12.55 23.45
C SER A 214 6.95 -13.20 22.06
N CYS A 215 8.12 -13.27 21.41
CA CYS A 215 8.25 -13.93 20.13
C CYS A 215 7.95 -15.43 20.23
N PRO A 216 7.26 -16.02 19.24
CA PRO A 216 7.01 -17.46 19.21
C PRO A 216 8.31 -18.28 19.24
N ALA A 217 8.25 -19.51 19.75
CA ALA A 217 9.43 -20.37 19.90
C ALA A 217 10.20 -20.61 18.58
N GLN A 218 9.49 -20.68 17.45
CA GLN A 218 10.06 -20.85 16.11
C GLN A 218 10.79 -19.61 15.55
N THR A 219 10.86 -18.51 16.32
CA THR A 219 11.60 -17.31 15.94
C THR A 219 13.09 -17.58 15.88
N LEU A 220 13.72 -17.19 14.78
CA LEU A 220 15.15 -17.37 14.53
C LEU A 220 15.92 -16.05 14.73
N GLU A 221 15.39 -14.96 14.18
CA GLU A 221 15.90 -13.59 14.34
C GLU A 221 14.81 -12.69 14.92
N VAL A 222 15.22 -11.54 15.44
CA VAL A 222 14.32 -10.43 15.72
C VAL A 222 14.82 -9.14 15.07
N MET A 223 13.90 -8.29 14.66
CA MET A 223 14.20 -6.95 14.17
C MET A 223 13.39 -5.93 14.98
N LYS A 224 14.07 -4.97 15.60
CA LYS A 224 13.43 -3.86 16.32
C LYS A 224 13.21 -2.71 15.36
N MET A 225 11.95 -2.39 15.10
CA MET A 225 11.57 -1.17 14.41
C MET A 225 11.83 0.02 15.33
N ARG A 226 12.39 1.09 14.75
CA ARG A 226 12.54 2.38 15.43
C ARG A 226 11.60 3.38 14.80
N SER A 227 10.89 4.14 15.63
CA SER A 227 10.19 5.33 15.17
C SER A 227 10.99 6.56 15.57
N PHE A 228 11.07 7.52 14.65
CA PHE A 228 11.65 8.83 14.90
C PHE A 228 10.66 9.78 15.60
N SER A 229 9.36 9.46 15.62
CA SER A 229 8.37 10.24 16.34
C SER A 229 7.25 9.34 16.91
N GLY A 230 7.21 9.23 18.25
CA GLY A 230 6.21 8.47 18.99
C GLY A 230 6.55 7.00 19.23
N SER A 231 5.62 6.28 19.86
CA SER A 231 5.71 4.84 20.14
C SER A 231 5.15 4.04 18.96
N LEU A 232 5.82 2.95 18.57
CA LEU A 232 5.29 1.97 17.62
C LEU A 232 4.53 0.88 18.38
N ALA A 233 3.31 0.58 17.94
CA ALA A 233 2.63 -0.62 18.41
C ALA A 233 3.40 -1.85 17.90
N LYS A 234 3.69 -2.79 18.80
CA LYS A 234 4.38 -4.05 18.47
C LYS A 234 5.66 -3.83 17.63
N PRO A 235 6.68 -3.14 18.17
CA PRO A 235 7.87 -2.73 17.42
C PRO A 235 8.84 -3.88 17.14
N VAL A 236 8.64 -5.06 17.73
CA VAL A 236 9.52 -6.21 17.53
C VAL A 236 8.92 -7.13 16.48
N LEU A 237 9.66 -7.29 15.38
CA LEU A 237 9.38 -8.27 14.34
C LEU A 237 10.09 -9.56 14.69
N CYS A 238 9.33 -10.63 14.88
CA CYS A 238 9.86 -11.97 15.04
C CYS A 238 10.01 -12.58 13.66
N LEU A 239 11.23 -12.95 13.28
CA LEU A 239 11.56 -13.43 11.94
C LEU A 239 11.75 -14.96 11.94
N GLY A 240 11.07 -15.60 11.00
CA GLY A 240 11.17 -17.02 10.71
C GLY A 240 12.20 -17.33 9.62
N PRO A 241 12.23 -18.58 9.13
CA PRO A 241 13.16 -19.02 8.10
C PRO A 241 12.93 -18.33 6.75
N GLY A 242 14.00 -18.25 5.96
CA GLY A 242 14.00 -17.74 4.58
C GLY A 242 14.78 -16.43 4.42
N GLY A 243 14.99 -16.00 3.17
CA GLY A 243 15.74 -14.77 2.87
C GLY A 243 17.20 -14.91 3.29
N GLY A 244 17.72 -13.93 4.01
CA GLY A 244 19.00 -13.96 4.73
C GLY A 244 18.96 -14.65 6.11
N VAL A 245 17.79 -14.89 6.72
CA VAL A 245 17.71 -15.59 8.01
C VAL A 245 18.10 -17.06 7.82
N LEU A 246 19.23 -17.46 8.42
CA LEU A 246 19.76 -18.81 8.40
C LEU A 246 18.96 -19.75 9.31
N SER A 247 18.54 -20.88 8.75
CA SER A 247 17.74 -21.91 9.41
C SER A 247 18.40 -23.29 9.31
N PRO A 248 18.10 -24.22 10.25
CA PRO A 248 18.62 -25.59 10.18
C PRO A 248 18.29 -26.25 8.84
N GLY A 249 19.30 -26.85 8.22
CA GLY A 249 19.19 -27.45 6.88
C GLY A 249 19.87 -26.64 5.78
N GLU A 250 19.99 -25.32 5.94
CA GLU A 250 20.61 -24.45 4.93
C GLU A 250 22.14 -24.52 4.97
N CYS A 251 22.77 -24.30 3.83
CA CYS A 251 24.23 -24.23 3.73
C CYS A 251 24.70 -22.80 3.53
N ILE A 252 25.90 -22.52 4.01
CA ILE A 252 26.54 -21.21 3.90
C ILE A 252 27.79 -21.28 3.02
N GLY A 253 28.02 -20.17 2.31
CA GLY A 253 29.25 -19.93 1.56
C GLY A 253 30.45 -19.66 2.46
N ASP A 254 31.62 -19.52 1.85
CA ASP A 254 32.85 -19.18 2.56
C ASP A 254 32.78 -17.75 3.13
N PRO A 255 32.82 -17.56 4.47
CA PRO A 255 32.74 -16.25 5.07
C PRO A 255 34.05 -15.44 4.98
N SER A 256 35.15 -16.04 4.51
CA SER A 256 36.51 -15.47 4.61
C SER A 256 36.68 -14.07 3.98
N PHE A 257 35.77 -13.66 3.09
CA PHE A 257 35.84 -12.38 2.39
C PHE A 257 34.67 -11.43 2.68
N LYS A 258 33.76 -11.83 3.56
CA LYS A 258 32.51 -11.09 3.78
C LYS A 258 32.55 -10.35 5.11
N VAL A 259 32.28 -9.06 5.03
CA VAL A 259 31.99 -8.21 6.18
C VAL A 259 30.47 -8.05 6.21
N GLY A 260 29.80 -8.62 7.22
CA GLY A 260 28.34 -8.54 7.38
C GLY A 260 27.67 -9.92 7.35
N ASP A 261 26.54 -10.01 6.65
CA ASP A 261 25.70 -11.20 6.60
C ASP A 261 26.38 -12.38 5.89
N LEU A 262 26.04 -13.60 6.34
CA LEU A 262 26.49 -14.84 5.74
C LEU A 262 25.68 -15.15 4.48
N ASP A 263 26.36 -15.38 3.37
CA ASP A 263 25.71 -15.78 2.12
C ASP A 263 25.24 -17.24 2.23
N LYS A 264 23.97 -17.48 1.85
CA LYS A 264 23.47 -18.83 1.63
C LYS A 264 24.10 -19.43 0.37
N ALA A 265 24.37 -20.72 0.41
CA ALA A 265 24.85 -21.50 -0.71
C ALA A 265 23.96 -22.73 -0.93
N ASP A 266 23.86 -23.17 -2.18
CA ASP A 266 23.30 -24.48 -2.46
C ASP A 266 24.19 -25.56 -1.81
N CYS A 267 23.59 -26.47 -1.04
CA CYS A 267 24.34 -27.48 -0.28
C CYS A 267 25.13 -28.48 -1.14
N GLY A 268 24.72 -28.70 -2.39
CA GLY A 268 25.43 -29.53 -3.37
C GLY A 268 26.56 -28.78 -4.08
N SER A 269 26.49 -27.45 -4.14
CA SER A 269 27.52 -26.62 -4.79
C SER A 269 28.88 -26.76 -4.12
N SER A 270 29.96 -26.47 -4.86
CA SER A 270 31.34 -26.40 -4.31
C SER A 270 31.58 -25.21 -3.38
N GLN A 271 30.65 -24.24 -3.37
CA GLN A 271 30.73 -23.02 -2.57
C GLN A 271 30.23 -23.23 -1.13
N ALA A 272 29.42 -24.27 -0.87
CA ALA A 272 28.98 -24.61 0.49
C ALA A 272 30.15 -25.10 1.35
N VAL A 273 30.49 -24.36 2.40
CA VAL A 273 31.57 -24.72 3.34
C VAL A 273 31.05 -25.36 4.63
N ALA A 274 29.81 -25.04 5.01
CA ALA A 274 29.17 -25.60 6.19
C ALA A 274 27.65 -25.67 6.02
N LYS A 275 27.02 -26.58 6.75
CA LYS A 275 25.57 -26.70 6.91
C LYS A 275 25.17 -26.20 8.29
N VAL A 276 24.13 -25.38 8.35
CA VAL A 276 23.48 -24.98 9.61
C VAL A 276 22.72 -26.17 10.16
N VAL A 277 23.07 -26.60 11.36
CA VAL A 277 22.39 -27.72 12.06
C VAL A 277 21.56 -27.24 13.23
N GLY A 278 21.82 -26.04 13.73
CA GLY A 278 21.06 -25.45 14.81
C GLY A 278 21.28 -23.96 14.91
N ARG A 279 20.30 -23.27 15.50
CA ARG A 279 20.44 -21.89 15.94
C ARG A 279 19.84 -21.76 17.33
N VAL A 280 20.67 -21.43 18.30
CA VAL A 280 20.39 -21.67 19.71
C VAL A 280 20.84 -20.51 20.60
N ALA A 281 20.40 -20.51 21.86
CA ALA A 281 20.73 -19.46 22.80
C ALA A 281 22.16 -19.60 23.32
N THR A 282 22.59 -20.85 23.56
CA THR A 282 23.88 -21.19 24.17
C THR A 282 24.57 -22.31 23.40
N GLN A 283 25.90 -22.37 23.44
CA GLN A 283 26.66 -23.39 22.71
C GLN A 283 26.32 -24.81 23.16
N GLN A 284 25.95 -24.99 24.43
CA GLN A 284 25.56 -26.27 25.02
C GLN A 284 24.28 -26.85 24.40
N GLU A 285 23.44 -26.00 23.81
CA GLU A 285 22.21 -26.42 23.12
C GLU A 285 22.46 -26.88 21.68
N CYS A 286 23.71 -26.78 21.18
CA CYS A 286 24.01 -27.24 19.83
C CYS A 286 23.77 -28.75 19.67
N PRO A 287 23.16 -29.18 18.56
CA PRO A 287 23.04 -30.60 18.24
C PRO A 287 24.41 -31.29 18.22
N ALA A 288 24.46 -32.56 18.60
CA ALA A 288 25.70 -33.34 18.66
C ALA A 288 26.46 -33.46 17.33
N GLU A 289 25.76 -33.26 16.20
CA GLU A 289 26.36 -33.25 14.86
C GLU A 289 27.07 -31.94 14.49
N ALA A 290 26.95 -30.90 15.31
CA ALA A 290 27.66 -29.65 15.13
C ALA A 290 29.16 -29.87 15.38
N THR A 291 29.99 -29.48 14.42
CA THR A 291 31.45 -29.55 14.54
C THR A 291 32.07 -28.19 14.85
N HIS A 292 31.37 -27.11 14.53
CA HIS A 292 31.79 -25.73 14.72
C HIS A 292 30.58 -24.89 15.16
N PHE A 293 30.85 -23.71 15.68
CA PHE A 293 29.82 -22.73 15.99
C PHE A 293 30.33 -21.32 15.68
N MET A 294 29.41 -20.43 15.36
CA MET A 294 29.65 -19.00 15.24
C MET A 294 28.80 -18.27 16.26
N THR A 295 29.33 -17.18 16.81
CA THR A 295 28.63 -16.32 17.77
C THR A 295 28.38 -14.95 17.16
N SER A 296 27.21 -14.39 17.44
CA SER A 296 26.84 -13.01 17.06
C SER A 296 26.31 -12.30 18.29
N GLU A 297 27.03 -11.29 18.76
CA GLU A 297 26.65 -10.53 19.95
C GLU A 297 25.37 -9.73 19.69
N GLY A 298 24.45 -9.75 20.65
CA GLY A 298 23.17 -9.03 20.56
C GLY A 298 22.10 -9.66 19.66
N ALA A 299 22.40 -10.76 18.96
CA ALA A 299 21.40 -11.50 18.19
C ALA A 299 20.44 -12.28 19.10
N TYR A 300 19.19 -12.48 18.65
CA TYR A 300 18.15 -13.18 19.43
C TYR A 300 18.54 -14.61 19.80
N ARG A 301 19.13 -15.33 18.84
CA ARG A 301 19.79 -16.62 19.04
C ARG A 301 21.24 -16.48 18.60
N PRO A 302 22.15 -16.15 19.53
CA PRO A 302 23.50 -15.71 19.20
C PRO A 302 24.40 -16.82 18.69
N VAL A 303 24.06 -18.10 18.95
CA VAL A 303 24.90 -19.23 18.54
C VAL A 303 24.32 -19.90 17.30
N LEU A 304 25.10 -19.91 16.22
CA LEU A 304 24.84 -20.67 15.01
C LEU A 304 25.69 -21.94 15.03
N CYS A 305 25.03 -23.10 15.13
CA CYS A 305 25.69 -24.41 15.16
C CYS A 305 25.88 -24.92 13.73
N LEU A 306 27.11 -25.27 13.39
CA LEU A 306 27.52 -25.59 12.03
C LEU A 306 28.12 -27.00 11.95
N LYS A 307 27.74 -27.74 10.93
CA LYS A 307 28.43 -28.93 10.47
C LYS A 307 29.31 -28.55 9.29
N LYS A 308 30.62 -28.45 9.54
CA LYS A 308 31.60 -28.18 8.50
C LYS A 308 31.55 -29.27 7.42
N MET A 309 31.53 -28.83 6.16
CA MET A 309 31.48 -29.69 4.98
C MET A 309 32.79 -29.63 4.19
N ARG A 310 33.39 -28.43 4.11
CA ARG A 310 34.64 -28.19 3.38
C ARG A 310 35.52 -27.19 4.13
N PRO A 311 36.84 -27.16 3.86
CA PRO A 311 37.72 -26.14 4.40
C PRO A 311 37.39 -24.76 3.81
N THR A 312 37.46 -23.71 4.64
CA THR A 312 37.41 -22.32 4.17
C THR A 312 38.70 -21.94 3.46
N LEU A 313 38.71 -20.84 2.72
CA LEU A 313 39.91 -20.37 2.06
C LEU A 313 41.00 -20.02 3.07
N THR A 314 40.67 -19.36 4.19
CA THR A 314 41.65 -19.06 5.24
C THR A 314 42.35 -20.33 5.75
N GLU A 315 41.61 -21.43 5.90
CA GLU A 315 42.17 -22.71 6.31
C GLU A 315 43.07 -23.31 5.23
N LYS A 316 42.65 -23.24 3.96
CA LYS A 316 43.48 -23.68 2.83
C LYS A 316 44.79 -22.90 2.78
N LEU A 317 44.74 -21.57 2.94
CA LEU A 317 45.92 -20.71 2.91
C LEU A 317 46.88 -21.01 4.08
N ARG A 318 46.36 -21.30 5.28
CA ARG A 318 47.20 -21.72 6.43
C ARG A 318 47.84 -23.10 6.25
N SER A 319 47.28 -23.94 5.38
CA SER A 319 47.79 -25.28 5.11
C SER A 319 48.86 -25.35 4.02
N LEU A 320 49.13 -24.25 3.31
CA LEU A 320 50.20 -24.19 2.31
C LEU A 320 51.57 -24.10 3.01
N PRO A 321 52.57 -24.89 2.59
CA PRO A 321 53.94 -24.71 3.08
C PRO A 321 54.45 -23.32 2.66
N GLY A 322 54.91 -22.56 3.65
CA GLY A 322 55.48 -21.22 3.46
C GLY A 322 56.90 -21.23 2.89
#